data_AF-A0A1W2F813-F1
#
_entry.id   AF-A0A1W2F813-F1
#
_cell.length_a   1.000
_cell.length_b   1.000
_cell.length_c   1.000
_cell.angle_alpha   90.00
_cell.angle_beta   90.00
_cell.angle_gamma   90.00
#
_symmetry.space_group_name_H-M   'P 1'
#
loop_
_entity.id
_entity.type
_entity.pdbx_description
1 polymer ?
#
loop_
_entity_poly.entity_id
_entity_poly.type
_entity_poly.pdbx_seq_one_letter_code
_entity_poly.pdbx_strand_id
1 'polypeptide(L)'
;MWHESLEKSTFITNLYTEVPQLVDVRISQIKIHDEGDRVSLIFDMPYFADKPPKKWVALGHNTVIVHLDFFGIKEIMITSNNNKYRGSIDLINDIDGTVLIKVTGTIEARIKAGVGMIQSIEGYCNQV
;
A
#
# COMPACT_ATOMS: atom_id res chain seq x y z
N MET A 1 -3.59 -13.38 1.79
CA MET A 1 -2.51 -12.36 1.76
C MET A 1 -3.09 -11.01 1.37
N TRP A 2 -2.54 -9.87 1.81
CA TRP A 2 -3.15 -8.55 1.58
C TRP A 2 -3.43 -8.22 0.10
N HIS A 3 -2.56 -8.67 -0.79
CA HIS A 3 -2.67 -8.40 -2.23
C HIS A 3 -3.78 -9.21 -2.92
N GLU A 4 -4.30 -10.27 -2.30
CA GLU A 4 -5.39 -11.09 -2.86
C GLU A 4 -6.74 -10.37 -2.75
N SER A 5 -6.85 -9.42 -1.83
CA SER A 5 -8.01 -8.54 -1.65
C SER A 5 -8.03 -7.36 -2.63
N LEU A 6 -7.09 -7.33 -3.58
CA LEU A 6 -6.90 -6.22 -4.51
C LEU A 6 -6.94 -6.69 -5.96
N GLU A 7 -7.53 -5.86 -6.82
CA GLU A 7 -7.36 -6.04 -8.26
C GLU A 7 -5.92 -5.75 -8.70
N LYS A 8 -5.53 -6.34 -9.83
CA LYS A 8 -4.18 -6.22 -10.42
C LYS A 8 -3.05 -6.68 -9.49
N SER A 9 -3.34 -7.65 -8.64
CA SER A 9 -2.38 -8.30 -7.75
C SER A 9 -1.21 -8.97 -8.49
N THR A 10 -1.36 -9.28 -9.78
CA THR A 10 -0.29 -9.83 -10.62
C THR A 10 0.95 -8.94 -10.69
N PHE A 11 0.81 -7.62 -10.49
CA PHE A 11 1.96 -6.72 -10.43
C PHE A 11 2.91 -7.08 -9.28
N ILE A 12 2.38 -7.35 -8.08
CA ILE A 12 3.23 -7.64 -6.92
C ILE A 12 3.79 -9.07 -6.96
N THR A 13 3.00 -10.04 -7.43
CA THR A 13 3.44 -11.44 -7.52
C THR A 13 4.51 -11.66 -8.59
N ASN A 14 4.63 -10.76 -9.56
CA ASN A 14 5.72 -10.79 -10.53
C ASN A 14 7.05 -10.27 -9.95
N LEU A 15 7.00 -9.47 -8.89
CA LEU A 15 8.16 -8.84 -8.26
C LEU A 15 8.70 -9.62 -7.06
N TYR A 16 7.86 -10.44 -6.44
CA TYR A 16 8.16 -11.18 -5.21
C TYR A 16 7.81 -12.66 -5.38
N THR A 17 8.76 -13.57 -5.13
CA THR A 17 8.48 -15.02 -5.04
C THR A 17 7.51 -15.31 -3.90
N GLU A 18 7.72 -14.65 -2.75
CA GLU A 18 6.80 -14.63 -1.62
C GLU A 18 6.47 -13.17 -1.31
N VAL A 19 5.20 -12.77 -1.46
CA VAL A 19 4.80 -11.38 -1.22
C VAL A 19 4.91 -11.10 0.29
N PRO A 20 5.67 -10.07 0.71
CA PRO A 20 5.89 -9.82 2.12
C PRO A 20 4.64 -9.28 2.82
N GLN A 21 4.56 -9.60 4.12
CA GLN A 21 3.64 -8.93 5.04
C GLN A 21 4.03 -7.47 5.20
N LEU A 22 3.05 -6.59 5.27
CA LEU A 22 3.28 -5.15 5.39
C LEU A 22 3.42 -4.78 6.88
N VAL A 23 4.57 -5.13 7.48
CA VAL A 23 4.84 -4.90 8.91
C VAL A 23 5.83 -3.74 9.07
N ASP A 24 5.47 -2.75 9.89
CA ASP A 24 6.26 -1.53 10.15
C ASP A 24 6.83 -0.90 8.87
N VAL A 25 6.01 -0.72 7.85
CA VAL A 25 6.42 -0.08 6.59
C VAL A 25 6.34 1.44 6.70
N ARG A 26 7.15 2.14 5.91
CA ARG A 26 7.03 3.60 5.80
C ARG A 26 5.77 3.93 5.01
N ILE A 27 4.88 4.72 5.61
CA ILE A 27 3.71 5.28 4.95
C ILE A 27 4.13 6.61 4.33
N SER A 28 4.25 6.63 3.01
CA SER A 28 4.66 7.82 2.28
C SER A 28 3.52 8.83 2.25
N GLN A 29 2.31 8.39 1.88
CA GLN A 29 1.16 9.27 1.69
C GLN A 29 -0.16 8.52 1.93
N ILE A 30 -1.13 9.22 2.52
CA ILE A 30 -2.55 8.89 2.46
C ILE A 30 -3.25 10.08 1.81
N LYS A 31 -3.90 9.89 0.67
CA LYS A 31 -4.51 10.97 -0.11
C LYS A 31 -6.00 10.74 -0.26
N ILE A 32 -6.78 11.75 0.08
CA ILE A 32 -8.22 11.76 -0.20
C ILE A 32 -8.42 12.53 -1.51
N HIS A 33 -9.09 11.90 -2.45
CA HIS A 33 -9.38 12.42 -3.78
C HIS A 33 -10.88 12.60 -3.96
N ASP A 34 -11.26 13.48 -4.89
CA ASP A 34 -12.63 13.58 -5.41
C ASP A 34 -13.68 13.67 -4.29
N GLU A 35 -13.47 14.61 -3.36
CA GLU A 35 -14.33 14.85 -2.19
C GLU A 35 -14.56 13.62 -1.29
N GLY A 36 -13.68 12.62 -1.36
CA GLY A 36 -13.77 11.41 -0.55
C GLY A 36 -14.15 10.16 -1.34
N ASP A 37 -14.46 10.25 -2.63
CA ASP A 37 -14.86 9.08 -3.43
C ASP A 37 -13.71 8.09 -3.69
N ARG A 38 -12.46 8.56 -3.55
CA ARG A 38 -11.26 7.73 -3.67
C ARG A 38 -10.24 8.06 -2.59
N VAL A 39 -9.59 7.04 -2.06
CA VAL A 39 -8.42 7.18 -1.20
C VAL A 39 -7.23 6.44 -1.82
N SER A 40 -6.07 7.09 -1.85
CA SER A 40 -4.81 6.46 -2.22
C SER A 40 -3.94 6.23 -0.99
N LEU A 41 -3.40 5.02 -0.83
CA LEU A 41 -2.41 4.66 0.18
C LEU A 41 -1.10 4.32 -0.52
N ILE A 42 -0.05 5.07 -0.18
CA ILE A 42 1.28 4.91 -0.78
C ILE A 42 2.29 4.58 0.32
N PHE A 43 3.01 3.47 0.15
CA PHE A 43 3.97 2.97 1.13
C PHE A 43 5.17 2.30 0.47
N ASP A 44 6.28 2.24 1.22
CA ASP A 44 7.47 1.49 0.81
C ASP A 44 7.31 0.01 1.20
N MET A 45 7.68 -0.90 0.31
CA MET A 45 7.71 -2.33 0.62
C MET A 45 8.77 -2.64 1.69
N PRO A 46 8.55 -3.67 2.54
CA PRO A 46 9.48 -4.01 3.62
C PRO A 46 10.92 -4.29 3.16
N TYR A 47 11.07 -4.85 1.96
CA TYR A 47 12.37 -5.09 1.33
C TYR A 47 12.26 -4.98 -0.19
N PHE A 48 13.40 -4.77 -0.85
CA PHE A 48 13.49 -4.65 -2.31
C PHE A 48 13.07 -5.95 -3.02
N ALA A 49 12.43 -5.84 -4.18
CA ALA A 49 11.94 -6.99 -4.95
C ALA A 49 13.05 -8.04 -5.20
N ASP A 50 12.69 -9.33 -5.13
CA ASP A 50 13.60 -10.44 -5.47
C ASP A 50 13.68 -10.68 -6.99
N LYS A 51 12.64 -10.24 -7.72
CA LYS A 51 12.56 -10.24 -9.18
C LYS A 51 12.34 -8.80 -9.71
N PRO A 52 13.27 -7.87 -9.45
CA PRO A 52 13.11 -6.49 -9.90
C PRO A 52 13.22 -6.41 -11.44
N PRO A 53 12.49 -5.48 -12.10
CA PRO A 53 12.69 -5.18 -13.51
C PRO A 53 14.15 -4.79 -13.79
N LYS A 54 14.70 -5.23 -14.93
CA LYS A 54 16.09 -4.92 -15.32
C LYS A 54 16.43 -3.44 -15.28
N LYS A 55 15.45 -2.58 -15.61
CA LYS A 55 15.59 -1.12 -15.55
C LYS A 55 15.88 -0.63 -14.13
N TRP A 56 15.22 -1.17 -13.11
CA TRP A 56 15.43 -0.76 -11.71
C TRP A 56 16.83 -1.11 -11.24
N VAL A 57 17.32 -2.30 -11.60
CA VAL A 57 18.69 -2.74 -11.31
C VAL A 57 19.70 -1.82 -11.99
N ALA A 58 19.51 -1.53 -13.28
CA ALA A 58 20.40 -0.64 -14.04
C ALA A 58 20.43 0.80 -13.50
N LEU A 59 19.34 1.28 -12.89
CA LEU A 59 19.25 2.59 -12.26
C LEU A 59 19.66 2.59 -10.77
N GLY A 60 20.07 1.45 -10.22
CA GLY A 60 20.52 1.34 -8.83
C GLY A 60 19.40 1.52 -7.80
N HIS A 61 18.14 1.27 -8.16
CA HIS A 61 17.03 1.37 -7.22
C HIS A 61 17.19 0.36 -6.08
N ASN A 62 16.82 0.79 -4.87
CA ASN A 62 16.96 0.01 -3.64
C ASN A 62 15.65 -0.12 -2.83
N THR A 63 14.59 0.58 -3.27
CA THR A 63 13.29 0.59 -2.59
C THR A 63 12.18 0.40 -3.62
N VAL A 64 11.15 -0.36 -3.25
CA VAL A 64 9.92 -0.50 -4.02
C VAL A 64 8.83 0.30 -3.33
N ILE A 65 8.17 1.19 -4.06
CA ILE A 65 7.01 1.95 -3.57
C ILE A 65 5.75 1.42 -4.26
N VAL A 66 4.70 1.19 -3.47
CA VAL A 66 3.42 0.68 -3.93
C VAL A 66 2.35 1.75 -3.76
N HIS A 67 1.55 1.93 -4.80
CA HIS A 67 0.42 2.84 -4.82
C HIS A 67 -0.86 2.02 -4.89
N LEU A 68 -1.68 2.09 -3.85
CA LEU A 68 -3.00 1.49 -3.81
C LEU A 68 -4.06 2.58 -3.95
N ASP A 69 -5.08 2.32 -4.76
CA ASP A 69 -6.27 3.16 -4.85
C ASP A 69 -7.49 2.36 -4.36
N PHE A 70 -8.33 3.02 -3.56
CA PHE A 70 -9.58 2.49 -3.03
C PHE A 70 -10.74 3.37 -3.47
N PHE A 71 -11.86 2.76 -3.88
CA PHE A 71 -13.00 3.47 -4.46
C PHE A 71 -14.31 3.10 -3.75
N GLY A 72 -15.31 3.96 -3.88
CA GLY A 72 -16.61 3.74 -3.25
C GLY A 72 -16.48 3.78 -1.73
N ILE A 73 -15.76 4.79 -1.25
CA ILE A 73 -15.43 4.96 0.16
C ILE A 73 -16.69 5.08 1.01
N LYS A 74 -16.70 4.40 2.15
CA LYS A 74 -17.78 4.40 3.13
C LYS A 74 -17.37 5.03 4.45
N GLU A 75 -16.10 4.89 4.82
CA GLU A 75 -15.56 5.36 6.08
C GLU A 75 -14.07 5.69 5.92
N ILE A 76 -13.63 6.82 6.46
CA ILE A 76 -12.22 7.17 6.62
C ILE A 76 -12.00 7.68 8.04
N MET A 77 -11.02 7.12 8.72
CA MET A 77 -10.44 7.65 9.95
C MET A 77 -8.93 7.68 9.79
N ILE A 78 -8.30 8.80 10.16
CA ILE A 78 -6.84 8.95 10.16
C ILE A 78 -6.44 9.69 11.44
N THR A 79 -5.51 9.11 12.18
CA THR A 79 -4.93 9.69 13.39
C THR A 79 -3.41 9.57 13.31
N SER A 80 -2.68 10.60 13.73
CA SER A 80 -1.21 10.57 13.77
C SER A 80 -0.68 10.90 15.15
N ASN A 81 0.29 10.11 15.61
CA ASN A 81 0.92 10.29 16.92
C ASN A 81 2.28 11.05 16.84
N ASN A 82 2.91 11.10 15.66
CA ASN A 82 4.11 11.92 15.39
C ASN A 82 4.23 12.21 13.87
N ASN A 83 5.38 12.74 13.42
CA ASN A 83 5.65 13.08 12.00
C ASN A 83 6.55 12.08 11.25
N LYS A 84 6.79 10.89 11.80
CA LYS A 84 7.56 9.80 11.18
C LYS A 84 6.63 8.64 10.89
N TYR A 85 5.86 8.74 9.82
CA TYR A 85 4.78 7.81 9.51
C TYR A 85 5.29 6.42 9.12
N ARG A 86 5.13 5.50 10.05
CA ARG A 86 5.29 4.06 9.89
C ARG A 86 4.11 3.31 10.50
N GLY A 87 3.76 2.18 9.90
CA GLY A 87 2.75 1.31 10.42
C GLY A 87 2.70 -0.03 9.69
N SER A 88 1.99 -0.97 10.29
CA SER A 88 1.62 -2.23 9.64
C SER A 88 0.28 -2.07 8.92
N ILE A 89 0.12 -2.70 7.76
CA ILE A 89 -1.06 -2.57 6.90
C ILE A 89 -1.74 -3.93 6.76
N ASP A 90 -3.01 -4.00 7.14
CA ASP A 90 -3.86 -5.17 6.96
C ASP A 90 -5.02 -4.85 6.02
N LEU A 91 -5.33 -5.78 5.10
CA LEU A 91 -6.48 -5.71 4.20
C LEU A 91 -7.37 -6.93 4.42
N ILE A 92 -8.63 -6.68 4.74
CA ILE A 92 -9.62 -7.70 5.07
C ILE A 92 -10.84 -7.50 4.18
N ASN A 93 -11.24 -8.54 3.45
CA ASN A 93 -12.53 -8.54 2.76
C ASN A 93 -13.63 -8.75 3.80
N ASP A 94 -14.60 -7.84 3.83
CA ASP A 94 -15.75 -7.88 4.72
C ASP A 94 -16.90 -8.69 4.07
N ILE A 95 -17.83 -9.17 4.88
CA ILE A 95 -18.92 -10.08 4.43
C ILE A 95 -19.87 -9.36 3.47
N ASP A 96 -19.96 -8.03 3.57
CA ASP A 96 -20.78 -7.17 2.72
C ASP A 96 -20.15 -6.87 1.33
N GLY A 97 -19.01 -7.49 1.01
CA GLY A 97 -18.32 -7.32 -0.26
C GLY A 97 -17.44 -6.06 -0.32
N THR A 98 -17.24 -5.37 0.80
CA THR A 98 -16.30 -4.25 0.91
C THR A 98 -14.91 -4.73 1.34
N VAL A 99 -13.91 -3.88 1.16
CA VAL A 99 -12.56 -4.06 1.70
C VAL A 99 -12.33 -3.09 2.85
N LEU A 100 -11.84 -3.63 3.96
CA LEU A 100 -11.41 -2.87 5.13
C LEU A 100 -9.89 -2.84 5.16
N ILE A 101 -9.34 -1.62 5.17
CA ILE A 101 -7.91 -1.35 5.27
C ILE A 101 -7.64 -0.78 6.65
N LYS A 102 -6.68 -1.39 7.36
CA LYS A 102 -6.21 -0.92 8.66
C LYS A 102 -4.72 -0.64 8.58
N VAL A 103 -4.33 0.56 9.00
CA VAL A 103 -2.94 0.94 9.26
C VAL A 103 -2.80 1.12 10.76
N THR A 104 -1.81 0.46 11.37
CA THR A 104 -1.55 0.54 12.81
C THR A 104 -0.10 0.90 13.07
N GLY A 105 0.18 1.93 13.87
CA GLY A 105 1.54 2.35 14.20
C GLY A 105 1.61 3.81 14.63
N THR A 106 2.64 4.52 14.17
CA THR A 106 2.79 5.97 14.42
C THR A 106 1.78 6.82 13.67
N ILE A 107 1.22 6.26 12.59
CA ILE A 107 0.00 6.70 11.93
C ILE A 107 -1.00 5.54 11.99
N GLU A 108 -2.23 5.88 12.33
CA GLU A 108 -3.35 4.95 12.36
C GLU A 108 -4.35 5.38 11.30
N ALA A 109 -4.82 4.43 10.49
CA ALA A 109 -5.87 4.68 9.53
C ALA A 109 -6.83 3.52 9.45
N ARG A 110 -8.11 3.83 9.28
CA ARG A 110 -9.17 2.87 8.99
C ARG A 110 -9.92 3.38 7.76
N ILE A 111 -9.88 2.61 6.69
CA ILE A 111 -10.56 2.95 5.44
C ILE A 111 -11.48 1.78 5.08
N LYS A 112 -12.78 2.05 4.91
CA LYS A 112 -13.74 1.08 4.38
C LYS A 112 -14.15 1.51 2.97
N ALA A 113 -13.97 0.63 1.99
CA ALA A 113 -14.17 0.93 0.58
C ALA A 113 -14.85 -0.22 -0.16
N GLY A 114 -15.51 0.06 -1.28
CA GLY A 114 -16.13 -0.98 -2.11
C GLY A 114 -15.11 -1.87 -2.81
N VAL A 115 -14.05 -1.27 -3.36
CA VAL A 115 -13.00 -2.01 -4.10
C VAL A 115 -11.64 -1.37 -3.86
N GLY A 116 -10.58 -2.18 -3.92
CA GLY A 116 -9.20 -1.73 -3.90
C GLY A 116 -8.42 -2.32 -5.08
N MET A 117 -7.46 -1.55 -5.59
CA MET A 117 -6.56 -2.02 -6.65
C MET A 117 -5.13 -1.54 -6.45
N ILE A 118 -4.18 -2.29 -7.00
CA ILE A 118 -2.81 -1.83 -7.17
C ILE A 118 -2.77 -0.89 -8.39
N GLN A 119 -2.55 0.40 -8.13
CA GLN A 119 -2.55 1.45 -9.16
C GLN A 119 -1.19 1.51 -9.88
N SER A 120 -0.09 1.50 -9.13
CA SER A 120 1.26 1.40 -9.68
C SER A 120 2.22 0.77 -8.67
N ILE A 121 3.34 0.25 -9.21
CA ILE A 121 4.49 -0.16 -8.42
C ILE A 121 5.74 0.41 -9.10
N GLU A 122 6.56 1.11 -8.34
CA GLU A 122 7.73 1.82 -8.84
C GLU A 122 8.95 1.48 -7.99
N GLY A 123 10.13 1.55 -8.61
CA GLY A 123 11.41 1.45 -7.92
C GLY A 123 12.01 2.83 -7.80
N TYR A 124 12.67 3.12 -6.70
CA TYR A 124 13.45 4.35 -6.53
C TYR A 124 14.68 4.14 -5.66
N CYS A 125 15.55 5.15 -5.64
CA CYS A 125 16.70 5.21 -4.75
C CYS A 125 16.31 6.01 -3.50
N ASN A 126 16.05 5.32 -2.41
CA ASN A 126 15.87 5.96 -1.12
C ASN A 126 17.25 6.21 -0.50
N GLN A 127 17.49 7.45 -0.08
CA GLN A 127 18.63 7.79 0.78
C GLN A 127 18.21 7.45 2.20
N VAL A 128 18.43 6.19 2.59
CA VAL A 128 18.30 5.77 4.00
C VAL A 128 19.49 6.34 4.78
#